data_AF-A0A5K7YSP0-F1
#
_entry.id   AF-A0A5K7YSP0-F1
#
_cell.length_a   1.000
_cell.length_b   1.000
_cell.length_c   1.000
_cell.angle_alpha   90.00
_cell.angle_beta   90.00
_cell.angle_gamma   90.00
#
_symmetry.space_group_name_H-M   'P 1'
#
loop_
_entity.id
_entity.type
_entity.pdbx_description
1 polymer ?
#
loop_
_entity_poly.entity_id
_entity_poly.type
_entity_poly.pdbx_seq_one_letter_code
_entity_poly.pdbx_strand_id
1 'polypeptide(L)'
;MMRLRWKSKAPFVVVIVAVSVFIFYRQSHRDYYDYLTMSGATPLAVSRRVPSDFSLEISGLVKKTYHFSGDALNTLATTRIRTREISPDGDYLGAYIHVGIPVFNILEGISPQKPPHAAFDQPQDILVTVHSASGKKTRFSFNELIMTGDCQPPTLAFSRKPVLPTNETVQAAYTGNRFTEDLTGFRLICPKEPDTSRYLDDVVRISYDPIPLRDESLPPRRKKYHCRSDAVTCIDGNRHASGVFDAVTPKANERWIRIGHGHGYDDIVAAEGHDLRSFVSTNFPGAGPDDFFLFVACDGYRALFSGREIFTTGDGAAMMIASRLNGETPSGGFMLAPTGDFFSDRAMWGLARVVRIHRETIGS
;
A
#
# COMPACT_ATOMS: atom_id res chain seq x y z
N MET A 1 10.24 -82.96 25.23
CA MET A 1 9.15 -81.97 25.06
C MET A 1 9.58 -80.64 25.66
N MET A 2 9.98 -79.67 24.84
CA MET A 2 10.41 -78.35 25.29
C MET A 2 9.54 -77.30 24.59
N ARG A 3 8.51 -76.81 25.29
CA ARG A 3 7.61 -75.75 24.78
C ARG A 3 8.31 -74.40 24.93
N LEU A 4 8.81 -73.85 23.84
CA LEU A 4 9.30 -72.48 23.77
C LEU A 4 8.12 -71.50 23.90
N ARG A 5 8.01 -70.84 25.05
CA ARG A 5 7.05 -69.74 25.27
C ARG A 5 7.49 -68.53 24.45
N TRP A 6 6.80 -68.27 23.34
CA TRP A 6 6.80 -66.98 22.64
C TRP A 6 6.17 -65.93 23.58
N LYS A 7 6.99 -65.28 24.42
CA LYS A 7 6.59 -64.05 25.10
C LYS A 7 6.43 -62.98 24.01
N SER A 8 5.23 -62.43 23.88
CA SER A 8 4.89 -61.43 22.87
C SER A 8 5.87 -60.26 22.95
N LYS A 9 6.71 -60.09 21.91
CA LYS A 9 7.59 -58.91 21.74
C LYS A 9 6.82 -57.66 21.27
N ALA A 10 5.52 -57.79 21.01
CA ALA A 10 4.63 -56.73 20.55
C ALA A 10 4.70 -55.41 21.36
N PRO A 11 4.66 -55.40 22.71
CA PRO A 11 4.71 -54.14 23.46
C PRO A 11 6.06 -53.43 23.32
N PHE A 12 7.16 -54.16 23.13
CA PHE A 12 8.48 -53.57 22.99
C PHE A 12 8.67 -52.88 21.63
N VAL A 13 8.11 -53.47 20.56
CA VAL A 13 8.15 -52.88 19.21
C VAL A 13 7.33 -51.58 19.16
N VAL A 14 6.14 -51.57 19.77
CA VAL A 14 5.29 -50.37 19.82
C VAL A 14 5.97 -49.21 20.55
N VAL A 15 6.64 -49.49 21.68
CA VAL A 15 7.39 -48.46 22.43
C VAL A 15 8.55 -47.91 21.60
N ILE A 16 9.31 -48.76 20.90
CA ILE A 16 10.41 -48.31 20.02
C ILE A 16 9.87 -47.43 18.89
N VAL A 17 8.76 -47.81 18.26
CA VAL A 17 8.15 -47.01 17.18
C VAL A 17 7.67 -45.66 17.71
N ALA A 18 6.98 -45.63 18.85
CA ALA A 18 6.51 -44.39 19.46
C ALA A 18 7.67 -43.45 19.84
N VAL A 19 8.74 -43.99 20.42
CA VAL A 19 9.95 -43.22 20.77
C VAL A 19 10.65 -42.69 19.52
N SER A 20 10.80 -43.51 18.48
CA SER A 20 11.40 -43.08 17.21
C SER A 20 10.57 -41.99 16.52
N VAL A 21 9.24 -42.10 16.51
CA VAL A 21 8.34 -41.07 15.97
C VAL A 21 8.47 -39.79 16.80
N PHE A 22 8.51 -39.87 18.13
CA PHE A 22 8.68 -38.72 18.99
C PHE A 22 10.05 -38.04 18.81
N ILE A 23 11.14 -38.81 18.70
CA ILE A 23 12.48 -38.28 18.45
C ILE A 23 12.54 -37.63 17.06
N PHE A 24 12.00 -38.29 16.03
CA PHE A 24 11.94 -37.73 14.68
C PHE A 24 11.11 -36.44 14.65
N TYR A 25 9.95 -36.42 15.30
CA TYR A 25 9.10 -35.24 15.44
C TYR A 25 9.84 -34.10 16.16
N ARG A 26 10.46 -34.39 17.31
CA ARG A 26 11.21 -33.40 18.08
C ARG A 26 12.45 -32.89 17.34
N GLN A 27 13.16 -33.74 16.61
CA GLN A 27 14.32 -33.33 15.81
C GLN A 27 13.91 -32.50 14.59
N SER A 28 12.84 -32.89 13.89
CA SER A 28 12.29 -32.12 12.76
C SER A 28 11.65 -30.79 13.17
N HIS A 29 11.26 -30.66 14.45
CA HIS A 29 10.65 -29.44 15.02
C HIS A 29 11.54 -28.82 16.10
N ARG A 30 12.85 -29.11 16.11
CA ARG A 30 13.78 -28.65 17.16
C ARG A 30 13.76 -27.13 17.31
N ASP A 31 13.79 -26.41 16.18
CA ASP A 31 13.79 -24.95 16.15
C ASP A 31 12.49 -24.35 16.71
N TYR A 32 11.36 -25.04 16.57
CA TYR A 32 10.09 -24.64 17.17
C TYR A 32 10.11 -24.74 18.70
N TYR A 33 10.72 -25.79 19.25
CA TYR A 33 10.86 -25.97 20.69
C TYR A 33 11.89 -25.01 21.30
N ASP A 34 13.00 -24.77 20.61
CA ASP A 34 14.00 -23.79 21.02
C ASP A 34 13.40 -22.37 21.01
N TYR A 35 12.53 -22.04 20.04
CA TYR A 35 11.75 -20.80 20.02
C TYR A 35 10.81 -20.65 21.24
N LEU A 36 10.10 -21.71 21.64
CA LEU A 36 9.21 -21.68 22.81
C LEU A 36 9.95 -21.37 24.13
N THR A 37 11.27 -21.54 24.18
CA THR A 37 12.10 -21.21 25.35
C THR A 37 12.55 -19.75 25.41
N MET A 38 12.27 -18.93 24.38
CA MET A 38 12.57 -17.49 24.36
C MET A 38 11.56 -16.69 25.22
N SER A 39 11.65 -16.86 26.55
CA SER A 39 11.15 -15.99 27.63
C SER A 39 9.63 -15.80 27.84
N GLY A 40 9.23 -15.66 29.11
CA GLY A 40 7.86 -15.52 29.62
C GLY A 40 7.11 -14.22 29.27
N ALA A 41 7.60 -13.48 28.28
CA ALA A 41 6.91 -12.40 27.59
C ALA A 41 7.05 -12.67 26.08
N THR A 42 6.50 -13.78 25.63
CA THR A 42 6.64 -14.24 24.24
C THR A 42 6.26 -13.11 23.29
N PRO A 43 7.09 -12.72 22.32
CA PRO A 43 6.60 -11.91 21.23
C PRO A 43 5.53 -12.75 20.52
N LEU A 44 4.28 -12.28 20.53
CA LEU A 44 3.13 -12.79 19.76
C LEU A 44 3.34 -12.68 18.23
N ALA A 45 4.58 -12.82 17.77
CA ALA A 45 5.05 -12.76 16.39
C ALA A 45 5.30 -14.16 15.84
N VAL A 46 4.35 -15.07 16.10
CA VAL A 46 4.34 -16.40 15.49
C VAL A 46 3.91 -16.25 14.03
N SER A 47 4.59 -16.92 13.11
CA SER A 47 4.17 -16.98 11.72
C SER A 47 2.77 -17.59 11.63
N ARG A 48 1.90 -16.95 10.85
CA ARG A 48 0.55 -17.44 10.58
C ARG A 48 0.42 -17.69 9.09
N ARG A 49 -0.21 -18.81 8.73
CA ARG A 49 -0.57 -19.09 7.35
C ARG A 49 -1.91 -18.43 7.03
N VAL A 50 -2.05 -18.00 5.78
CA VAL A 50 -3.32 -17.60 5.20
C VAL A 50 -4.27 -18.81 5.25
N PRO A 51 -5.50 -18.67 5.78
CA PRO A 51 -6.49 -19.75 5.78
C PRO A 51 -6.80 -20.26 4.37
N SER A 52 -7.00 -21.57 4.21
CA SER A 52 -7.13 -22.21 2.89
C SER A 52 -8.43 -21.84 2.15
N ASP A 53 -9.46 -21.43 2.89
CA ASP A 53 -10.74 -20.96 2.39
C ASP A 53 -10.71 -19.49 1.92
N PHE A 54 -9.63 -18.76 2.21
CA PHE A 54 -9.48 -17.39 1.71
C PHE A 54 -9.11 -17.43 0.22
N SER A 55 -9.64 -16.48 -0.54
CA SER A 55 -9.33 -16.32 -1.96
C SER A 55 -9.27 -14.85 -2.35
N LEU A 56 -8.51 -14.57 -3.40
CA LEU A 56 -8.35 -13.22 -3.94
C LEU A 56 -8.33 -13.27 -5.46
N GLU A 57 -9.15 -12.44 -6.09
CA GLU A 57 -9.08 -12.18 -7.53
C GLU A 57 -8.32 -10.88 -7.82
N ILE A 58 -7.50 -10.85 -8.87
CA ILE A 58 -6.94 -9.63 -9.43
C ILE A 58 -7.29 -9.50 -10.92
N SER A 59 -7.99 -8.43 -11.28
CA SER A 59 -8.57 -8.22 -12.62
C SER A 59 -8.45 -6.77 -13.13
N GLY A 60 -9.09 -6.46 -14.27
CA GLY A 60 -9.05 -5.13 -14.89
C GLY A 60 -7.94 -4.97 -15.92
N LEU A 61 -7.21 -3.85 -15.86
CA LEU A 61 -6.08 -3.49 -16.72
C LEU A 61 -4.82 -4.33 -16.41
N VAL A 62 -4.93 -5.65 -16.53
CA VAL A 62 -3.89 -6.64 -16.28
C VAL A 62 -3.80 -7.63 -17.44
N LYS A 63 -2.67 -8.31 -17.60
CA LYS A 63 -2.46 -9.27 -18.72
C LYS A 63 -3.46 -10.41 -18.78
N LYS A 64 -3.95 -10.84 -17.61
CA LYS A 64 -4.99 -11.85 -17.43
C LYS A 64 -5.59 -11.66 -16.05
N THR A 65 -6.79 -12.20 -15.82
CA THR A 65 -7.31 -12.33 -14.46
C THR A 65 -6.49 -13.35 -13.69
N TYR A 66 -6.12 -13.02 -12.46
CA TYR A 66 -5.42 -13.89 -11.53
C TYR A 66 -6.37 -14.30 -10.41
N HIS A 67 -6.34 -15.57 -10.03
CA HIS A 67 -7.06 -16.08 -8.87
C HIS A 67 -6.05 -16.77 -7.94
N PHE A 68 -6.03 -16.35 -6.69
CA PHE A 68 -5.15 -16.89 -5.67
C PHE A 68 -5.98 -17.56 -4.57
N SER A 69 -5.61 -18.79 -4.22
CA SER A 69 -6.07 -19.43 -2.98
C SER A 69 -5.20 -18.99 -1.80
N GLY A 70 -5.68 -19.21 -0.58
CA GLY A 70 -4.88 -18.98 0.62
C GLY A 70 -3.54 -19.73 0.60
N ASP A 71 -3.52 -20.97 0.09
CA ASP A 71 -2.28 -21.73 -0.08
C ASP A 71 -1.30 -21.10 -1.07
N ALA A 72 -1.77 -20.55 -2.18
CA ALA A 72 -0.91 -19.82 -3.12
C ALA A 72 -0.33 -18.55 -2.47
N LEU A 73 -1.14 -17.83 -1.70
CA LEU A 73 -0.74 -16.61 -1.00
C LEU A 73 0.26 -16.84 0.13
N ASN A 74 0.32 -18.05 0.70
CA ASN A 74 1.32 -18.44 1.69
C ASN A 74 2.76 -18.47 1.15
N THR A 75 2.97 -18.31 -0.16
CA THR A 75 4.30 -18.15 -0.78
C THR A 75 4.84 -16.72 -0.67
N LEU A 76 3.98 -15.75 -0.35
CA LEU A 76 4.35 -14.34 -0.23
C LEU A 76 4.79 -14.02 1.20
N ALA A 77 5.72 -13.07 1.32
CA ALA A 77 6.18 -12.60 2.61
C ALA A 77 5.03 -11.90 3.37
N THR A 78 4.89 -12.26 4.65
CA THR A 78 3.90 -11.65 5.56
C THR A 78 4.58 -10.61 6.45
N THR A 79 3.80 -9.65 6.93
CA THR A 79 4.21 -8.64 7.89
C THR A 79 3.32 -8.67 9.13
N ARG A 80 3.89 -8.26 10.26
CA ARG A 80 3.18 -8.06 11.52
C ARG A 80 3.09 -6.56 11.81
N ILE A 81 1.89 -6.00 11.77
CA ILE A 81 1.67 -4.56 11.95
C ILE A 81 0.80 -4.31 13.19
N ARG A 82 1.15 -3.29 13.97
CA ARG A 82 0.28 -2.78 15.03
C ARG A 82 -0.49 -1.57 14.51
N THR A 83 -1.79 -1.56 14.73
CA THR A 83 -2.69 -0.45 14.38
C THR A 83 -3.29 0.17 15.63
N ARG A 84 -3.59 1.47 15.55
CA ARG A 84 -4.47 2.19 16.48
C ARG A 84 -5.62 2.66 15.62
N GLU A 85 -6.76 1.99 15.74
CA GLU A 85 -7.87 2.19 14.83
C GLU A 85 -8.82 3.23 15.40
N ILE A 86 -9.03 4.27 14.60
CA ILE A 86 -9.97 5.35 14.87
C ILE A 86 -10.95 5.38 13.69
N SER A 87 -12.23 5.53 13.98
CA SER A 87 -13.24 5.72 12.92
C SER A 87 -13.03 7.07 12.23
N PRO A 88 -13.61 7.28 11.04
CA PRO A 88 -13.63 8.61 10.41
C PRO A 88 -14.27 9.70 11.31
N ASP A 89 -15.17 9.31 12.21
CA ASP A 89 -15.85 10.22 13.15
C ASP A 89 -15.04 10.48 14.44
N GLY A 90 -13.84 9.92 14.58
CA GLY A 90 -12.96 10.12 15.73
C GLY A 90 -13.13 9.10 16.86
N ASP A 91 -14.08 8.18 16.75
CA ASP A 91 -14.26 7.10 17.71
C ASP A 91 -13.04 6.17 17.80
N TYR A 92 -12.59 5.88 19.02
CA TYR A 92 -11.62 4.82 19.25
C TYR A 92 -12.25 3.44 19.01
N LEU A 93 -11.70 2.69 18.06
CA LEU A 93 -12.14 1.34 17.70
C LEU A 93 -11.33 0.26 18.41
N GLY A 94 -10.05 0.52 18.67
CA GLY A 94 -9.17 -0.40 19.37
C GLY A 94 -7.71 -0.30 18.95
N ALA A 95 -6.87 -1.12 19.55
CA ALA A 95 -5.50 -1.34 19.16
C ALA A 95 -5.30 -2.81 18.82
N TYR A 96 -4.73 -3.09 17.65
CA TYR A 96 -4.67 -4.44 17.10
C TYR A 96 -3.27 -4.79 16.63
N ILE A 97 -2.97 -6.09 16.66
CA ILE A 97 -1.86 -6.72 15.98
C ILE A 97 -2.45 -7.48 14.80
N HIS A 98 -2.07 -7.07 13.59
CA HIS A 98 -2.39 -7.76 12.36
C HIS A 98 -1.22 -8.60 11.88
N VAL A 99 -1.54 -9.73 11.25
CA VAL A 99 -0.63 -10.45 10.36
C VAL A 99 -1.29 -10.50 8.99
N GLY A 100 -0.54 -10.10 7.97
CA GLY A 100 -1.07 -9.94 6.62
C GLY A 100 0.01 -9.89 5.55
N ILE A 101 -0.41 -9.82 4.30
CA ILE A 101 0.47 -9.67 3.15
C ILE A 101 0.43 -8.20 2.72
N PRO A 102 1.58 -7.47 2.71
CA PRO A 102 1.65 -6.15 2.11
C PRO A 102 1.11 -6.18 0.67
N VAL A 103 0.27 -5.21 0.32
CA VAL A 103 -0.38 -5.19 -1.00
C VAL A 103 0.65 -5.15 -2.13
N PHE A 104 1.76 -4.44 -1.96
CA PHE A 104 2.84 -4.38 -2.96
C PHE A 104 3.45 -5.75 -3.26
N ASN A 105 3.63 -6.63 -2.26
CA ASN A 105 4.15 -7.99 -2.47
C ASN A 105 3.27 -8.81 -3.44
N ILE A 106 1.99 -8.48 -3.54
CA ILE A 106 1.06 -9.10 -4.48
C ILE A 106 1.12 -8.39 -5.85
N LEU A 107 1.06 -7.05 -5.83
CA LEU A 107 0.87 -6.24 -7.02
C LEU A 107 2.14 -6.08 -7.87
N GLU A 108 3.34 -6.07 -7.27
CA GLU A 108 4.61 -5.98 -8.02
C GLU A 108 4.79 -7.15 -9.00
N GLY A 109 4.26 -8.33 -8.65
CA GLY A 109 4.28 -9.51 -9.52
C GLY A 109 3.26 -9.47 -10.67
N ILE A 110 2.36 -8.48 -10.69
CA ILE A 110 1.24 -8.42 -11.63
C ILE A 110 1.46 -7.28 -12.61
N SER A 111 1.83 -7.64 -13.85
CA SER A 111 2.04 -6.65 -14.91
C SER A 111 0.73 -5.96 -15.30
N PRO A 112 0.63 -4.62 -15.17
CA PRO A 112 -0.47 -3.86 -15.74
C PRO A 112 -0.47 -3.99 -17.28
N GLN A 113 -1.67 -4.02 -17.87
CA GLN A 113 -1.85 -4.01 -19.32
C GLN A 113 -3.00 -3.10 -19.70
N LYS A 114 -2.67 -2.00 -20.37
CA LYS A 114 -3.63 -1.07 -20.95
C LYS A 114 -3.98 -1.44 -22.40
N PRO A 115 -5.09 -0.91 -22.95
CA PRO A 115 -5.40 -1.07 -24.36
C PRO A 115 -4.24 -0.60 -25.25
N PRO A 116 -3.96 -1.26 -26.40
CA PRO A 116 -2.82 -0.92 -27.28
C PRO A 116 -2.79 0.52 -27.79
N HIS A 117 -3.94 1.20 -27.82
CA HIS A 117 -4.10 2.57 -28.31
C HIS A 117 -4.29 3.60 -27.20
N ALA A 118 -4.00 3.25 -25.94
CA ALA A 118 -4.03 4.22 -24.84
C ALA A 118 -3.03 5.35 -25.09
N ALA A 119 -3.42 6.61 -24.82
CA ALA A 119 -2.54 7.76 -25.02
C ALA A 119 -1.36 7.79 -24.02
N PHE A 120 -1.46 7.02 -22.95
CA PHE A 120 -0.43 6.81 -21.94
C PHE A 120 -0.34 5.32 -21.58
N ASP A 121 0.81 4.72 -21.87
CA ASP A 121 1.05 3.27 -21.82
C ASP A 121 1.64 2.76 -20.49
N GLN A 122 1.93 3.66 -19.54
CA GLN A 122 2.55 3.31 -18.25
C GLN A 122 1.52 3.23 -17.12
N PRO A 123 1.81 2.55 -16.00
CA PRO A 123 0.80 2.33 -14.95
C PRO A 123 0.57 3.52 -14.02
N GLN A 124 1.32 4.61 -14.15
CA GLN A 124 1.30 5.72 -13.19
C GLN A 124 -0.03 6.49 -13.14
N ASP A 125 -0.98 6.28 -14.06
CA ASP A 125 -2.34 6.83 -13.98
C ASP A 125 -3.42 5.74 -13.83
N ILE A 126 -3.06 4.56 -13.31
CA ILE A 126 -4.01 3.50 -12.98
C ILE A 126 -4.58 3.74 -11.59
N LEU A 127 -5.90 3.55 -11.50
CA LEU A 127 -6.64 3.49 -10.25
C LEU A 127 -6.68 2.03 -9.77
N VAL A 128 -6.30 1.77 -8.52
CA VAL A 128 -6.41 0.44 -7.92
C VAL A 128 -7.62 0.42 -7.00
N THR A 129 -8.62 -0.38 -7.32
CA THR A 129 -9.84 -0.53 -6.52
C THR A 129 -9.83 -1.87 -5.79
N VAL A 130 -10.01 -1.83 -4.47
CA VAL A 130 -10.17 -3.01 -3.62
C VAL A 130 -11.66 -3.18 -3.32
N HIS A 131 -12.18 -4.40 -3.53
CA HIS A 131 -13.61 -4.73 -3.42
C HIS A 131 -13.85 -5.73 -2.30
N SER A 132 -14.85 -5.47 -1.47
CA SER A 132 -15.34 -6.43 -0.49
C SER A 132 -16.43 -7.33 -1.07
N ALA A 133 -16.67 -8.47 -0.41
CA ALA A 133 -17.81 -9.33 -0.69
C ALA A 133 -19.17 -8.62 -0.51
N SER A 134 -19.22 -7.59 0.35
CA SER A 134 -20.42 -6.76 0.56
C SER A 134 -20.65 -5.70 -0.52
N GLY A 135 -19.74 -5.58 -1.50
CA GLY A 135 -19.82 -4.59 -2.58
C GLY A 135 -19.25 -3.21 -2.22
N LYS A 136 -18.73 -3.03 -1.00
CA LYS A 136 -17.99 -1.83 -0.60
C LYS A 136 -16.65 -1.79 -1.32
N LYS A 137 -16.15 -0.58 -1.57
CA LYS A 137 -14.91 -0.34 -2.30
C LYS A 137 -14.05 0.70 -1.63
N THR A 138 -12.75 0.57 -1.81
CA THR A 138 -11.75 1.59 -1.48
C THR A 138 -10.70 1.65 -2.57
N ARG A 139 -10.05 2.80 -2.72
CA ARG A 139 -9.27 3.13 -3.91
C ARG A 139 -7.94 3.78 -3.58
N PHE A 140 -6.95 3.49 -4.41
CA PHE A 140 -5.59 3.99 -4.34
C PHE A 140 -5.12 4.39 -5.74
N SER A 141 -4.16 5.29 -5.83
CA SER A 141 -3.36 5.32 -7.06
C SER A 141 -2.46 4.09 -7.07
N PHE A 142 -2.17 3.54 -8.25
CA PHE A 142 -1.21 2.43 -8.36
C PHE A 142 0.13 2.79 -7.71
N ASN A 143 0.57 4.04 -7.85
CA ASN A 143 1.85 4.48 -7.35
C ASN A 143 1.92 4.60 -5.83
N GLU A 144 0.83 4.98 -5.17
CA GLU A 144 0.78 5.05 -3.70
C GLU A 144 1.13 3.68 -3.09
N LEU A 145 0.74 2.60 -3.76
CA LEU A 145 0.96 1.23 -3.32
C LEU A 145 2.37 0.70 -3.64
N ILE A 146 3.04 1.21 -4.69
CA ILE A 146 4.28 0.62 -5.23
C ILE A 146 5.51 1.53 -5.05
N MET A 147 5.33 2.85 -5.02
CA MET A 147 6.44 3.82 -5.05
C MET A 147 6.82 4.35 -3.66
N THR A 148 5.90 4.24 -2.69
CA THR A 148 6.14 4.68 -1.31
C THR A 148 6.93 3.63 -0.53
N GLY A 149 7.53 4.02 0.60
CA GLY A 149 8.32 3.09 1.41
C GLY A 149 7.49 2.04 2.19
N ASP A 150 8.15 0.92 2.49
CA ASP A 150 7.53 -0.31 3.03
C ASP A 150 7.41 -0.35 4.56
N CYS A 151 7.61 0.78 5.26
CA CYS A 151 7.58 0.79 6.73
C CYS A 151 6.18 0.53 7.30
N GLN A 152 5.15 1.01 6.61
CA GLN A 152 3.74 0.91 7.01
C GLN A 152 2.83 0.73 5.77
N PRO A 153 2.98 -0.38 5.03
CA PRO A 153 2.29 -0.55 3.76
C PRO A 153 0.81 -0.87 3.99
N PRO A 154 -0.09 -0.46 3.08
CA PRO A 154 -1.40 -1.09 2.96
C PRO A 154 -1.24 -2.60 2.89
N THR A 155 -2.01 -3.33 3.70
CA THR A 155 -1.79 -4.75 3.97
C THR A 155 -3.12 -5.50 3.95
N LEU A 156 -3.19 -6.63 3.26
CA LEU A 156 -4.30 -7.58 3.39
C LEU A 156 -4.05 -8.48 4.60
N ALA A 157 -4.61 -8.07 5.73
CA ALA A 157 -4.57 -8.85 6.96
C ALA A 157 -5.52 -10.05 6.87
N PHE A 158 -5.04 -11.21 7.30
CA PHE A 158 -5.86 -12.43 7.46
C PHE A 158 -5.89 -12.90 8.92
N SER A 159 -5.25 -12.15 9.81
CA SER A 159 -5.30 -12.36 11.25
C SER A 159 -5.33 -11.01 11.97
N ARG A 160 -6.11 -10.96 13.04
CA ARG A 160 -6.19 -9.83 13.98
C ARG A 160 -6.14 -10.38 15.40
N LYS A 161 -5.35 -9.73 16.26
CA LYS A 161 -5.39 -9.97 17.71
C LYS A 161 -5.46 -8.64 18.44
N PRO A 162 -6.37 -8.47 19.41
CA PRO A 162 -6.42 -7.27 20.24
C PRO A 162 -5.11 -7.10 21.03
N VAL A 163 -4.64 -5.87 21.14
CA VAL A 163 -3.60 -5.51 22.10
C VAL A 163 -4.29 -5.37 23.47
N LEU A 164 -3.86 -6.17 24.43
CA LEU A 164 -4.43 -6.18 25.78
C LEU A 164 -3.45 -5.56 26.79
N PRO A 165 -3.96 -4.95 27.87
CA PRO A 165 -3.13 -4.58 29.01
C PRO A 165 -2.38 -5.80 29.56
N THR A 166 -1.14 -5.60 30.02
CA THR A 166 -0.33 -6.66 30.64
C THR A 166 -0.63 -6.86 32.13
N ASN A 167 -1.28 -5.89 32.77
CA ASN A 167 -1.73 -6.01 34.14
C ASN A 167 -3.04 -6.81 34.18
N GLU A 168 -3.06 -7.95 34.87
CA GLU A 168 -4.20 -8.88 34.91
C GLU A 168 -5.49 -8.24 35.44
N THR A 169 -5.40 -7.40 36.48
CA THR A 169 -6.56 -6.70 37.05
C THR A 169 -7.17 -5.72 36.05
N VAL A 170 -6.33 -4.97 35.32
CA VAL A 170 -6.79 -4.05 34.28
C VAL A 170 -7.34 -4.85 33.09
N GLN A 171 -6.66 -5.93 32.69
CA GLN A 171 -7.06 -6.78 31.58
C GLN A 171 -8.44 -7.42 31.79
N ALA A 172 -8.76 -7.87 33.00
CA ALA A 172 -10.04 -8.49 33.33
C ALA A 172 -11.24 -7.56 33.12
N ALA A 173 -11.05 -6.24 33.26
CA ALA A 173 -12.09 -5.22 33.06
C ALA A 173 -11.96 -4.45 31.74
N TYR A 174 -10.98 -4.78 30.90
CA TYR A 174 -10.67 -4.00 29.70
C TYR A 174 -11.62 -4.32 28.55
N THR A 175 -12.35 -3.31 28.10
CA THR A 175 -13.33 -3.39 26.99
C THR A 175 -13.02 -2.43 25.84
N GLY A 176 -11.82 -1.83 25.83
CA GLY A 176 -11.46 -0.76 24.89
C GLY A 176 -11.34 -1.21 23.42
N ASN A 177 -11.15 -2.49 23.16
CA ASN A 177 -11.13 -3.04 21.80
C ASN A 177 -12.55 -3.45 21.39
N ARG A 178 -13.12 -2.79 20.38
CA ARG A 178 -14.49 -3.08 19.89
C ARG A 178 -14.59 -4.45 19.22
N PHE A 179 -13.56 -4.82 18.47
CA PHE A 179 -13.46 -6.10 17.81
C PHE A 179 -12.57 -7.06 18.59
N THR A 180 -13.02 -8.29 18.81
CA THR A 180 -12.28 -9.31 19.59
C THR A 180 -12.16 -10.64 18.85
N GLU A 181 -13.00 -10.83 17.86
CA GLU A 181 -13.07 -11.98 16.98
C GLU A 181 -11.92 -12.01 15.95
N ASP A 182 -11.59 -13.22 15.51
CA ASP A 182 -10.67 -13.46 14.40
C ASP A 182 -11.31 -13.02 13.07
N LEU A 183 -10.46 -12.72 12.08
CA LEU A 183 -10.93 -12.34 10.74
C LEU A 183 -11.46 -13.57 9.99
N THR A 184 -12.61 -13.43 9.35
CA THR A 184 -13.24 -14.47 8.50
C THR A 184 -12.94 -14.30 7.02
N GLY A 185 -12.27 -13.21 6.65
CA GLY A 185 -11.82 -12.89 5.30
C GLY A 185 -10.63 -11.94 5.35
N PHE A 186 -10.11 -11.54 4.20
CA PHE A 186 -9.08 -10.52 4.16
C PHE A 186 -9.63 -9.17 4.63
N ARG A 187 -8.91 -8.52 5.54
CA ARG A 187 -9.14 -7.11 5.90
C ARG A 187 -8.02 -6.27 5.32
N LEU A 188 -8.34 -5.32 4.44
CA LEU A 188 -7.41 -4.27 4.08
C LEU A 188 -7.23 -3.35 5.29
N ILE A 189 -5.97 -3.16 5.70
CA ILE A 189 -5.57 -2.15 6.68
C ILE A 189 -4.61 -1.14 6.04
N CYS A 190 -4.71 0.11 6.45
CA CYS A 190 -3.96 1.25 5.91
C CYS A 190 -3.25 2.02 7.04
N PRO A 191 -2.14 1.49 7.59
CA PRO A 191 -1.57 1.98 8.85
C PRO A 191 -0.94 3.38 8.79
N LYS A 192 -0.69 3.94 7.60
CA LYS A 192 -0.22 5.33 7.40
C LYS A 192 -1.33 6.37 7.56
N GLU A 193 -2.59 5.95 7.50
CA GLU A 193 -3.73 6.86 7.56
C GLU A 193 -4.13 7.18 9.00
N PRO A 194 -4.74 8.37 9.23
CA PRO A 194 -5.15 8.79 10.57
C PRO A 194 -6.39 8.03 11.07
N ASP A 195 -7.17 7.42 10.17
CA ASP A 195 -8.45 6.81 10.45
C ASP A 195 -8.65 5.54 9.59
N THR A 196 -9.79 4.88 9.79
CA THR A 196 -10.17 3.64 9.11
C THR A 196 -11.01 3.83 7.85
N SER A 197 -11.05 5.03 7.25
CA SER A 197 -11.88 5.33 6.07
C SER A 197 -11.62 4.38 4.89
N ARG A 198 -10.36 3.96 4.69
CA ARG A 198 -9.97 3.00 3.63
C ARG A 198 -9.80 1.58 4.13
N TYR A 199 -10.09 1.28 5.40
CA TYR A 199 -10.10 -0.10 5.88
C TYR A 199 -11.31 -0.82 5.29
N LEU A 200 -11.12 -2.08 4.90
CA LEU A 200 -12.16 -2.84 4.23
C LEU A 200 -12.11 -4.30 4.66
N ASP A 201 -13.20 -4.80 5.23
CA ASP A 201 -13.36 -6.21 5.57
C ASP A 201 -13.84 -7.04 4.37
N ASP A 202 -13.60 -8.35 4.44
CA ASP A 202 -13.98 -9.35 3.44
C ASP A 202 -13.57 -8.98 2.01
N VAL A 203 -12.32 -8.55 1.84
CA VAL A 203 -11.72 -8.27 0.52
C VAL A 203 -11.67 -9.56 -0.30
N VAL A 204 -12.28 -9.51 -1.48
CA VAL A 204 -12.34 -10.65 -2.42
C VAL A 204 -11.67 -10.34 -3.75
N ARG A 205 -11.50 -9.07 -4.09
CA ARG A 205 -10.97 -8.66 -5.40
C ARG A 205 -10.20 -7.35 -5.35
N ILE A 206 -9.14 -7.26 -6.14
CA ILE A 206 -8.45 -6.01 -6.49
C ILE A 206 -8.54 -5.82 -8.00
N SER A 207 -8.89 -4.63 -8.48
CA SER A 207 -8.90 -4.31 -9.91
C SER A 207 -8.00 -3.15 -10.25
N TYR A 208 -7.37 -3.22 -11.42
CA TYR A 208 -6.74 -2.07 -12.07
C TYR A 208 -7.75 -1.44 -12.99
N ASP A 209 -8.18 -0.23 -12.66
CA ASP A 209 -9.24 0.48 -13.36
C ASP A 209 -8.65 1.71 -14.07
N PRO A 210 -9.19 2.11 -15.24
CA PRO A 210 -8.85 3.39 -15.83
C PRO A 210 -9.38 4.53 -14.97
N ILE A 211 -8.70 5.67 -14.99
CA ILE A 211 -9.24 6.91 -14.47
C ILE A 211 -10.41 7.39 -15.35
N PRO A 212 -11.43 8.06 -14.77
CA PRO A 212 -12.61 8.53 -15.50
C PRO A 212 -12.33 9.82 -16.29
N LEU A 213 -11.22 9.87 -17.01
CA LEU A 213 -10.83 10.98 -17.88
C LEU A 213 -10.70 10.51 -19.32
N ARG A 214 -11.14 11.36 -20.25
CA ARG A 214 -10.99 11.12 -21.68
C ARG A 214 -9.57 11.45 -22.11
N ASP A 215 -8.89 10.50 -22.75
CA ASP A 215 -7.50 10.63 -23.17
C ASP A 215 -7.29 11.83 -24.12
N GLU A 216 -8.28 12.17 -24.94
CA GLU A 216 -8.22 13.27 -25.91
C GLU A 216 -8.10 14.66 -25.25
N SER A 217 -8.46 14.76 -23.97
CA SER A 217 -8.32 16.01 -23.20
C SER A 217 -6.90 16.22 -22.64
N LEU A 218 -6.03 15.21 -22.75
CA LEU A 218 -4.69 15.20 -22.21
C LEU A 218 -3.64 15.12 -23.33
N PRO A 219 -2.45 15.74 -23.16
CA PRO A 219 -1.36 15.58 -24.11
C PRO A 219 -0.96 14.08 -24.22
N PRO A 220 -0.73 13.57 -25.44
CA PRO A 220 -0.24 12.20 -25.63
C PRO A 220 1.23 12.11 -25.19
N ARG A 221 1.62 10.95 -24.65
CA ARG A 221 2.99 10.73 -24.20
C ARG A 221 3.99 10.74 -25.36
N ARG A 222 5.06 11.51 -25.24
CA ARG A 222 6.17 11.57 -26.21
C ARG A 222 7.46 11.09 -25.55
N LYS A 223 7.88 9.87 -25.88
CA LYS A 223 9.12 9.28 -25.34
C LYS A 223 10.34 10.09 -25.83
N LYS A 224 11.29 10.36 -24.93
CA LYS A 224 12.54 11.11 -25.22
C LYS A 224 12.32 12.53 -25.76
N TYR A 225 11.18 13.13 -25.47
CA TYR A 225 10.88 14.50 -25.86
C TYR A 225 11.31 15.47 -24.75
N HIS A 226 12.18 16.41 -25.08
CA HIS A 226 12.53 17.48 -24.16
C HIS A 226 11.44 18.56 -24.20
N CYS A 227 10.77 18.77 -23.08
CA CYS A 227 9.76 19.80 -22.93
C CYS A 227 10.04 20.63 -21.67
N ARG A 228 9.58 21.88 -21.69
CA ARG A 228 9.68 22.81 -20.58
C ARG A 228 8.32 23.45 -20.32
N SER A 229 7.95 23.56 -19.05
CA SER A 229 6.75 24.25 -18.60
C SER A 229 7.09 25.16 -17.42
N ASP A 230 7.01 26.47 -17.66
CA ASP A 230 7.19 27.51 -16.63
C ASP A 230 5.85 27.95 -16.00
N ALA A 231 4.76 27.26 -16.34
CA ALA A 231 3.43 27.48 -15.77
C ALA A 231 2.71 26.14 -15.58
N VAL A 232 1.79 26.10 -14.62
CA VAL A 232 0.92 24.95 -14.36
C VAL A 232 -0.52 25.36 -14.61
N THR A 233 -1.28 24.57 -15.36
CA THR A 233 -2.74 24.76 -15.52
C THR A 233 -3.48 23.85 -14.56
N CYS A 234 -4.31 24.41 -13.69
CA CYS A 234 -5.21 23.68 -12.80
C CYS A 234 -6.56 23.47 -13.50
N ILE A 235 -7.00 22.21 -13.58
CA ILE A 235 -8.23 21.80 -14.26
C ILE A 235 -9.17 21.16 -13.23
N ASP A 236 -10.33 21.78 -13.03
CA ASP A 236 -11.38 21.33 -12.11
C ASP A 236 -12.72 21.27 -12.86
N GLY A 237 -13.08 20.07 -13.34
CA GLY A 237 -14.19 19.90 -14.28
C GLY A 237 -13.99 20.73 -15.55
N ASN A 238 -14.90 21.67 -15.82
CA ASN A 238 -14.81 22.58 -16.97
C ASN A 238 -14.01 23.86 -16.67
N ARG A 239 -13.53 24.05 -15.44
CA ARG A 239 -12.76 25.24 -15.05
C ARG A 239 -11.28 24.98 -15.32
N HIS A 240 -10.67 25.92 -16.06
CA HIS A 240 -9.23 25.94 -16.32
C HIS A 240 -8.67 27.26 -15.79
N ALA A 241 -7.64 27.19 -14.95
CA ALA A 241 -7.00 28.36 -14.38
C ALA A 241 -5.47 28.18 -14.34
N SER A 242 -4.73 29.27 -14.39
CA SER A 242 -3.30 29.23 -14.09
C SER A 242 -3.09 28.93 -12.61
N GLY A 243 -2.12 28.07 -12.32
CA GLY A 243 -1.70 27.72 -10.97
C GLY A 243 -1.14 28.94 -10.25
N VAL A 244 -1.67 29.21 -9.06
CA VAL A 244 -1.24 30.27 -8.17
C VAL A 244 -0.16 29.71 -7.25
N PHE A 245 1.01 30.34 -7.25
CA PHE A 245 2.17 29.96 -6.44
C PHE A 245 2.50 30.97 -5.34
N ASP A 246 2.14 32.25 -5.52
CA ASP A 246 2.47 33.34 -4.57
C ASP A 246 1.86 33.11 -3.17
N ALA A 247 0.72 32.44 -3.08
CA ALA A 247 0.03 32.11 -1.84
C ALA A 247 0.39 30.71 -1.29
N VAL A 248 1.30 29.98 -1.96
CA VAL A 248 1.64 28.60 -1.62
C VAL A 248 2.85 28.56 -0.70
N THR A 249 2.75 27.80 0.39
CA THR A 249 3.81 27.64 1.38
C THR A 249 5.12 27.18 0.73
N PRO A 250 6.23 27.93 0.91
CA PRO A 250 7.54 27.50 0.43
C PRO A 250 8.00 26.21 1.11
N LYS A 251 8.79 25.42 0.40
CA LYS A 251 9.30 24.13 0.89
C LYS A 251 10.68 23.83 0.34
N ALA A 252 11.49 23.18 1.16
CA ALA A 252 12.80 22.69 0.77
C ALA A 252 13.06 21.28 1.33
N ASN A 253 13.90 20.54 0.62
CA ASN A 253 14.50 19.30 1.08
C ASN A 253 15.97 19.32 0.65
N GLU A 254 16.88 19.47 1.61
CA GLU A 254 18.32 19.60 1.35
C GLU A 254 18.97 18.28 0.88
N ARG A 255 18.29 17.15 1.06
CA ARG A 255 18.86 15.83 0.81
C ARG A 255 17.82 14.85 0.26
N TRP A 256 17.26 15.18 -0.90
CA TRP A 256 16.40 14.27 -1.62
C TRP A 256 17.23 13.20 -2.35
N ILE A 257 17.12 11.96 -1.89
CA ILE A 257 17.76 10.79 -2.51
C ILE A 257 16.82 10.27 -3.59
N ARG A 258 17.30 10.17 -4.83
CA ARG A 258 16.51 9.67 -5.96
C ARG A 258 16.98 8.28 -6.37
N ILE A 259 16.01 7.37 -6.42
CA ILE A 259 16.19 5.99 -6.82
C ILE A 259 15.14 5.69 -7.88
N GLY A 260 15.53 5.23 -9.06
CA GLY A 260 14.59 4.81 -10.10
C GLY A 260 14.22 3.34 -9.95
N HIS A 261 12.92 3.02 -10.06
CA HIS A 261 12.44 1.66 -10.09
C HIS A 261 13.02 0.94 -11.32
N GLY A 262 13.88 -0.06 -11.08
CA GLY A 262 14.61 -0.77 -12.12
C GLY A 262 15.88 -0.07 -12.65
N HIS A 263 16.17 1.16 -12.22
CA HIS A 263 17.39 1.90 -12.58
C HIS A 263 18.40 2.01 -11.44
N GLY A 264 17.96 1.83 -10.20
CA GLY A 264 18.82 1.91 -9.02
C GLY A 264 19.03 3.35 -8.55
N TYR A 265 20.13 3.60 -7.85
CA TYR A 265 20.48 4.93 -7.36
C TYR A 265 20.75 5.88 -8.55
N ASP A 266 20.07 7.03 -8.54
CA ASP A 266 20.29 8.10 -9.51
C ASP A 266 21.25 9.15 -8.94
N ASP A 267 20.82 9.90 -7.92
CA ASP A 267 21.61 10.95 -7.27
C ASP A 267 21.05 11.40 -5.90
N ILE A 268 21.69 12.41 -5.30
CA ILE A 268 21.21 13.16 -4.14
C ILE A 268 21.16 14.63 -4.55
N VAL A 269 20.00 15.27 -4.36
CA VAL A 269 19.78 16.66 -4.76
C VAL A 269 19.15 17.48 -3.63
N ALA A 270 19.51 18.75 -3.56
CA ALA A 270 18.78 19.75 -2.78
C ALA A 270 17.62 20.28 -3.64
N ALA A 271 16.38 20.19 -3.16
CA ALA A 271 15.20 20.66 -3.86
C ALA A 271 14.54 21.83 -3.11
N GLU A 272 14.16 22.86 -3.85
CA GLU A 272 13.41 24.02 -3.32
C GLU A 272 12.22 24.33 -4.21
N GLY A 273 11.14 24.82 -3.61
CA GLY A 273 9.93 25.22 -4.32
C GLY A 273 8.74 25.36 -3.39
N HIS A 274 7.64 24.70 -3.73
CA HIS A 274 6.34 24.91 -3.11
C HIS A 274 5.78 23.62 -2.53
N ASP A 275 5.19 23.68 -1.34
CA ASP A 275 4.50 22.55 -0.73
C ASP A 275 3.30 22.10 -1.57
N LEU A 276 3.22 20.80 -1.88
CA LEU A 276 2.19 20.28 -2.77
C LEU A 276 0.79 20.39 -2.16
N ARG A 277 0.64 20.15 -0.85
CA ARG A 277 -0.67 20.25 -0.18
C ARG A 277 -1.19 21.67 -0.24
N SER A 278 -0.34 22.62 0.11
CA SER A 278 -0.67 24.04 0.02
C SER A 278 -1.01 24.46 -1.42
N PHE A 279 -0.28 23.96 -2.42
CA PHE A 279 -0.59 24.19 -3.83
C PHE A 279 -1.99 23.69 -4.19
N VAL A 280 -2.30 22.43 -3.84
CA VAL A 280 -3.61 21.83 -4.16
C VAL A 280 -4.73 22.57 -3.43
N SER A 281 -4.59 22.83 -2.13
CA SER A 281 -5.61 23.55 -1.34
C SER A 281 -5.87 24.97 -1.85
N THR A 282 -4.83 25.66 -2.35
CA THR A 282 -4.95 27.01 -2.91
C THR A 282 -5.67 27.00 -4.25
N ASN A 283 -5.35 26.03 -5.12
CA ASN A 283 -5.80 26.02 -6.51
C ASN A 283 -7.10 25.23 -6.74
N PHE A 284 -7.48 24.35 -5.80
CA PHE A 284 -8.68 23.54 -5.86
C PHE A 284 -9.51 23.70 -4.58
N PRO A 285 -10.26 24.81 -4.42
CA PRO A 285 -11.11 25.01 -3.25
C PRO A 285 -12.08 23.84 -3.04
N GLY A 286 -12.15 23.34 -1.81
CA GLY A 286 -12.96 22.18 -1.45
C GLY A 286 -12.36 20.83 -1.88
N ALA A 287 -11.12 20.79 -2.36
CA ALA A 287 -10.35 19.55 -2.48
C ALA A 287 -10.23 18.83 -1.13
N GLY A 288 -10.36 17.51 -1.15
CA GLY A 288 -10.31 16.69 0.05
C GLY A 288 -9.68 15.32 -0.16
N PRO A 289 -9.62 14.51 0.91
CA PRO A 289 -8.98 13.19 0.88
C PRO A 289 -9.68 12.19 -0.04
N ASP A 290 -10.94 12.40 -0.40
CA ASP A 290 -11.69 11.49 -1.27
C ASP A 290 -11.48 11.75 -2.77
N ASP A 291 -10.88 12.90 -3.12
CA ASP A 291 -10.56 13.24 -4.51
C ASP A 291 -9.32 12.50 -5.01
N PHE A 292 -9.08 12.56 -6.32
CA PHE A 292 -7.82 12.16 -6.93
C PHE A 292 -7.24 13.30 -7.77
N PHE A 293 -5.92 13.30 -7.93
CA PHE A 293 -5.20 14.33 -8.67
C PHE A 293 -4.28 13.69 -9.70
N LEU A 294 -4.52 14.01 -10.98
CA LEU A 294 -3.64 13.62 -12.07
C LEU A 294 -2.70 14.77 -12.40
N PHE A 295 -1.41 14.54 -12.20
CA PHE A 295 -0.34 15.44 -12.59
C PHE A 295 0.12 15.07 -13.98
N VAL A 296 0.28 16.06 -14.86
CA VAL A 296 0.60 15.84 -16.28
C VAL A 296 1.73 16.77 -16.69
N ALA A 297 2.79 16.18 -17.21
CA ALA A 297 3.92 16.90 -17.78
C ALA A 297 3.63 17.35 -19.22
N CYS A 298 4.41 18.32 -19.71
CA CYS A 298 4.29 18.86 -21.07
C CYS A 298 4.59 17.83 -22.18
N ASP A 299 5.25 16.72 -21.87
CA ASP A 299 5.51 15.61 -22.77
C ASP A 299 4.42 14.52 -22.71
N GLY A 300 3.37 14.72 -21.89
CA GLY A 300 2.30 13.77 -21.68
C GLY A 300 2.61 12.66 -20.68
N TYR A 301 3.73 12.74 -19.93
CA TYR A 301 3.91 11.88 -18.76
C TYR A 301 2.88 12.20 -17.68
N ARG A 302 2.40 11.17 -16.97
CA ARG A 302 1.29 11.28 -16.01
C ARG A 302 1.64 10.60 -14.70
N ALA A 303 1.15 11.14 -13.59
CA ALA A 303 1.15 10.46 -12.31
C ALA A 303 -0.13 10.80 -11.53
N LEU A 304 -0.84 9.75 -11.12
CA LEU A 304 -2.05 9.83 -10.30
C LEU A 304 -1.67 9.72 -8.82
N PHE A 305 -2.33 10.54 -8.01
CA PHE A 305 -2.24 10.55 -6.56
C PHE A 305 -3.64 10.55 -5.97
N SER A 306 -3.83 9.83 -4.88
CA SER A 306 -5.06 9.97 -4.10
C SER A 306 -4.97 11.25 -3.26
N GLY A 307 -6.10 11.93 -3.08
CA GLY A 307 -6.21 13.06 -2.17
C GLY A 307 -5.84 12.64 -0.76
N ARG A 308 -6.23 11.42 -0.34
CA ARG A 308 -5.90 10.89 0.98
C ARG A 308 -4.39 10.74 1.18
N GLU A 309 -3.67 10.20 0.20
CA GLU A 309 -2.20 10.23 0.22
C GLU A 309 -1.68 11.66 0.38
N ILE A 310 -2.12 12.57 -0.50
CA ILE A 310 -1.64 13.95 -0.49
C ILE A 310 -1.90 14.60 0.86
N PHE A 311 -3.11 14.53 1.42
CA PHE A 311 -3.52 15.32 2.57
C PHE A 311 -3.29 14.67 3.94
N THR A 312 -3.26 13.33 4.03
CA THR A 312 -3.35 12.65 5.33
C THR A 312 -2.14 11.82 5.74
N THR A 313 -1.13 11.62 4.87
CA THR A 313 0.02 10.75 5.18
C THR A 313 1.32 11.53 5.39
N GLY A 314 2.35 10.90 5.93
CA GLY A 314 3.70 11.50 5.96
C GLY A 314 4.30 11.70 4.56
N ASP A 315 4.05 10.74 3.66
CA ASP A 315 4.57 10.75 2.28
C ASP A 315 4.01 11.95 1.51
N GLY A 316 2.69 12.19 1.57
CA GLY A 316 2.06 13.38 1.01
C GLY A 316 2.57 14.67 1.62
N ALA A 317 2.93 14.64 2.91
CA ALA A 317 3.51 15.78 3.62
C ALA A 317 4.95 16.07 3.19
N ALA A 318 5.61 15.18 2.45
CA ALA A 318 6.95 15.40 1.91
C ALA A 318 6.93 15.85 0.43
N MET A 319 5.77 15.81 -0.23
CA MET A 319 5.64 16.16 -1.64
C MET A 319 5.75 17.68 -1.85
N MET A 320 6.35 18.05 -2.99
CA MET A 320 6.52 19.45 -3.39
C MET A 320 6.46 19.61 -4.92
N ILE A 321 6.26 20.85 -5.36
CA ILE A 321 6.57 21.28 -6.73
C ILE A 321 7.90 22.03 -6.66
N ALA A 322 8.96 21.41 -7.17
CA ALA A 322 10.29 21.98 -7.19
C ALA A 322 10.41 23.01 -8.32
N SER A 323 10.99 24.17 -7.98
CA SER A 323 11.38 25.23 -8.90
C SER A 323 12.89 25.41 -8.96
N ARG A 324 13.63 24.81 -8.02
CA ARG A 324 15.09 24.72 -8.04
C ARG A 324 15.56 23.32 -7.62
N LEU A 325 16.63 22.86 -8.26
CA LEU A 325 17.43 21.71 -7.87
C LEU A 325 18.90 22.14 -7.80
N ASN A 326 19.55 21.94 -6.65
CA ASN A 326 20.92 22.38 -6.40
C ASN A 326 21.15 23.88 -6.73
N GLY A 327 20.14 24.72 -6.44
CA GLY A 327 20.15 26.15 -6.72
C GLY A 327 19.75 26.55 -8.16
N GLU A 328 19.72 25.61 -9.10
CA GLU A 328 19.41 25.85 -10.52
C GLU A 328 17.95 25.55 -10.87
N THR A 329 17.39 26.25 -11.85
CA THR A 329 16.06 25.92 -12.37
C THR A 329 16.10 24.54 -13.07
N PRO A 330 15.17 23.62 -12.77
CA PRO A 330 15.10 22.34 -13.47
C PRO A 330 14.97 22.57 -14.99
N SER A 331 15.60 21.71 -15.81
CA SER A 331 15.59 21.86 -17.28
C SER A 331 14.19 21.88 -17.89
N GLY A 332 13.25 21.18 -17.24
CA GLY A 332 11.83 21.16 -17.60
C GLY A 332 11.01 22.33 -17.03
N GLY A 333 11.57 23.26 -16.27
CA GLY A 333 10.80 24.27 -15.53
C GLY A 333 10.28 23.69 -14.22
N PHE A 334 8.97 23.76 -13.95
CA PHE A 334 8.42 23.16 -12.73
C PHE A 334 8.54 21.63 -12.75
N MET A 335 8.85 21.06 -11.59
CA MET A 335 8.98 19.61 -11.41
C MET A 335 8.10 19.12 -10.26
N LEU A 336 7.31 18.07 -10.47
CA LEU A 336 6.69 17.36 -9.36
C LEU A 336 7.76 16.54 -8.63
N ALA A 337 7.87 16.71 -7.32
CA ALA A 337 8.89 16.06 -6.51
C ALA A 337 8.27 15.41 -5.25
N PRO A 338 7.88 14.12 -5.34
CA PRO A 338 7.47 13.34 -4.18
C PRO A 338 8.69 12.94 -3.34
N THR A 339 9.25 13.87 -2.57
CA THR A 339 10.58 13.66 -1.96
C THR A 339 10.62 12.63 -0.82
N GLY A 340 9.45 12.15 -0.38
CA GLY A 340 9.33 11.05 0.59
C GLY A 340 9.12 9.67 -0.02
N ASP A 341 8.97 9.57 -1.35
CA ASP A 341 8.87 8.29 -2.03
C ASP A 341 10.19 7.52 -1.96
N PHE A 342 10.11 6.19 -1.98
CA PHE A 342 11.31 5.37 -2.14
C PHE A 342 11.78 5.39 -3.60
N PHE A 343 10.84 5.22 -4.54
CA PHE A 343 11.11 5.31 -5.97
C PHE A 343 10.68 6.66 -6.55
N SER A 344 11.57 7.29 -7.32
CA SER A 344 11.37 8.62 -7.89
C SER A 344 10.59 8.62 -9.22
N ASP A 345 10.03 7.49 -9.64
CA ASP A 345 9.30 7.31 -10.90
C ASP A 345 8.06 8.19 -11.03
N ARG A 346 7.51 8.68 -9.91
CA ARG A 346 6.44 9.67 -9.90
C ARG A 346 6.92 11.10 -10.07
N ALA A 347 8.21 11.35 -9.90
CA ALA A 347 8.77 12.66 -10.15
C ALA A 347 8.74 12.95 -11.65
N MET A 348 8.28 14.15 -12.03
CA MET A 348 8.16 14.51 -13.43
C MET A 348 8.67 15.92 -13.68
N TRP A 349 9.47 16.05 -14.72
CA TRP A 349 9.98 17.32 -15.23
C TRP A 349 8.91 17.96 -16.12
N GLY A 350 8.84 19.28 -16.12
CA GLY A 350 7.90 20.00 -16.99
C GLY A 350 6.46 19.79 -16.61
N LEU A 351 6.16 19.82 -15.31
CA LEU A 351 4.80 19.81 -14.80
C LEU A 351 4.00 20.94 -15.47
N ALA A 352 2.96 20.56 -16.22
CA ALA A 352 2.21 21.49 -17.05
C ALA A 352 0.75 21.57 -16.64
N ARG A 353 0.17 20.48 -16.11
CA ARG A 353 -1.24 20.44 -15.69
C ARG A 353 -1.42 19.64 -14.41
N VAL A 354 -2.41 20.06 -13.61
CA VAL A 354 -2.95 19.28 -12.50
C VAL A 354 -4.46 19.19 -12.71
N VAL A 355 -4.99 17.97 -12.77
CA VAL A 355 -6.41 17.70 -12.98
C VAL A 355 -6.99 17.11 -11.70
N ARG A 356 -8.00 17.76 -11.14
CA ARG A 356 -8.79 17.19 -10.05
C ARG A 356 -9.82 16.22 -10.63
N ILE A 357 -9.87 15.03 -10.08
CA ILE A 357 -10.84 13.99 -10.37
C ILE A 357 -11.70 13.85 -9.12
N HIS A 358 -12.95 14.30 -9.22
CA HIS A 358 -13.91 14.27 -8.13
C HIS A 358 -14.28 12.84 -7.76
N ARG A 359 -14.47 12.56 -6.48
CA ARG A 359 -14.87 11.22 -6.00
C ARG A 359 -16.13 10.69 -6.69
N GLU A 360 -17.08 11.57 -7.03
CA GLU A 360 -18.34 11.21 -7.68
C GLU A 360 -18.12 10.65 -9.10
N THR A 361 -17.04 11.06 -9.77
CA THR A 361 -16.71 10.59 -11.13
C THR A 361 -16.06 9.22 -11.16
N ILE A 362 -15.51 8.78 -10.03
CA ILE A 362 -14.80 7.49 -9.89
C ILE A 362 -15.79 6.33 -9.61
N GLY A 363 -17.09 6.66 -9.52
CA GLY A 363 -18.18 5.74 -9.19
C GLY A 363 -18.17 5.35 -7.72
N SER A 364 -19.33 5.08 -7.13
CA SER A 364 -19.44 4.52 -5.77
C SER A 364 -18.85 3.12 -5.70
#